data_AF-A0A7S0SU74-F1
#
_entry.id   AF-A0A7S0SU74-F1
#
_cell.length_a   1.000
_cell.length_b   1.000
_cell.length_c   1.000
_cell.angle_alpha   90.00
_cell.angle_beta   90.00
_cell.angle_gamma   90.00
#
_symmetry.space_group_name_H-M   'P 1'
#
loop_
_entity.id
_entity.type
_entity.pdbx_description
1 polymer ?
#
loop_
_entity_poly.entity_id
_entity_poly.type
_entity_poly.pdbx_seq_one_letter_code
_entity_poly.pdbx_strand_id
1 'polypeptide(L)'
;MQDSLNALGRRNNVTFDFSVRTHWQPIESQRLQLWASRFGKTEVFMDELGKRHFENAASASARPTLLAAAAAAGLNPAAAATFLDTDELHDEVWFSYGDTIRGMGISSIPLFIFSTHPDGGPFRKGTGRTVMHSGSGSRDEFLALFEDAWAAQKRDAGLGV
;
A
#
# COMPACT_ATOMS: atom_id res chain seq x y z
N MET A 1 -20.73 3.51 -8.21
CA MET A 1 -19.29 3.40 -7.92
C MET A 1 -18.63 4.79 -7.84
N GLN A 2 -18.70 5.61 -8.90
CA GLN A 2 -18.12 6.96 -8.90
C GLN A 2 -18.69 7.86 -7.78
N ASP A 3 -20.00 7.84 -7.53
CA ASP A 3 -20.60 8.64 -6.43
C ASP A 3 -20.07 8.27 -5.05
N SER A 4 -19.91 6.97 -4.79
CA SER A 4 -19.35 6.45 -3.54
C SER A 4 -17.88 6.85 -3.36
N LEU A 5 -17.08 6.77 -4.44
CA LEU A 5 -15.69 7.21 -4.44
C LEU A 5 -15.56 8.73 -4.28
N ASN A 6 -16.40 9.52 -4.94
CA ASN A 6 -16.45 10.96 -4.77
C ASN A 6 -16.87 11.36 -3.35
N ALA A 7 -17.83 10.65 -2.75
CA ALA A 7 -18.18 10.85 -1.35
C ALA A 7 -17.01 10.55 -0.40
N LEU A 8 -16.25 9.48 -0.67
CA LEU A 8 -15.03 9.15 0.06
C LEU A 8 -13.95 10.22 -0.12
N GLY A 9 -13.73 10.70 -1.35
CA GLY A 9 -12.76 11.73 -1.67
C GLY A 9 -13.05 13.03 -0.93
N ARG A 10 -14.31 13.49 -0.95
CA ARG A 10 -14.74 14.68 -0.19
C ARG A 10 -14.46 14.58 1.31
N ARG A 11 -14.65 13.40 1.91
CA ARG A 11 -14.35 13.18 3.34
C ARG A 11 -12.85 13.29 3.66
N ASN A 12 -11.99 13.04 2.68
CA ASN A 12 -10.54 13.00 2.83
C ASN A 12 -9.83 14.13 2.08
N ASN A 13 -10.57 15.15 1.61
CA ASN A 13 -10.05 16.26 0.82
C ASN A 13 -9.29 15.85 -0.46
N VAL A 14 -9.79 14.80 -1.15
CA VAL A 14 -9.28 14.30 -2.43
C VAL A 14 -10.34 14.48 -3.50
N THR A 15 -9.95 15.04 -4.66
CA THR A 15 -10.82 15.14 -5.84
C THR A 15 -10.39 14.11 -6.88
N PHE A 16 -11.22 13.10 -7.14
CA PHE A 16 -10.88 12.03 -8.07
C PHE A 16 -11.13 12.43 -9.53
N ASP A 17 -10.13 12.25 -10.39
CA ASP A 17 -10.23 12.32 -11.83
C ASP A 17 -10.30 10.90 -12.43
N PHE A 18 -11.51 10.50 -12.83
CA PHE A 18 -11.78 9.17 -13.40
C PHE A 18 -11.38 9.03 -14.88
N SER A 19 -10.85 10.08 -15.51
CA SER A 19 -10.34 10.00 -16.89
C SER A 19 -8.97 9.32 -16.98
N VAL A 20 -8.32 9.07 -15.83
CA VAL A 20 -7.00 8.45 -15.76
C VAL A 20 -7.00 7.06 -16.40
N ARG A 21 -5.95 6.77 -17.18
CA ARG A 21 -5.70 5.42 -17.68
C ARG A 21 -5.23 4.52 -16.53
N THR A 22 -5.97 3.45 -16.28
CA THR A 22 -5.63 2.44 -15.27
C THR A 22 -5.08 1.19 -15.95
N HIS A 23 -4.11 0.55 -15.31
CA HIS A 23 -3.63 -0.79 -15.67
C HIS A 23 -3.88 -1.71 -14.48
N TRP A 24 -4.29 -2.95 -14.75
CA TRP A 24 -4.63 -3.89 -13.68
C TRP A 24 -3.43 -4.25 -12.79
N GLN A 25 -2.23 -4.25 -13.38
CA GLN A 25 -0.97 -4.57 -12.71
C GLN A 25 0.09 -3.53 -13.11
N PRO A 26 0.24 -2.42 -12.37
CA PRO A 26 1.26 -1.43 -12.65
C PRO A 26 2.63 -1.92 -12.13
N ILE A 27 3.24 -2.88 -12.83
CA ILE A 27 4.49 -3.55 -12.39
C ILE A 27 5.59 -2.54 -12.07
N GLU A 28 5.83 -1.56 -12.95
CA GLU A 28 6.87 -0.54 -12.73
C GLU A 28 6.63 0.32 -11.49
N SER A 29 5.37 0.63 -11.15
CA SER A 29 5.08 1.42 -9.95
C SER A 29 5.42 0.63 -8.69
N GLN A 30 5.11 -0.67 -8.67
CA GLN A 30 5.44 -1.56 -7.56
C GLN A 30 6.95 -1.78 -7.46
N ARG A 31 7.64 -1.97 -8.58
CA ARG A 31 9.11 -2.05 -8.63
C ARG A 31 9.75 -0.79 -8.05
N LEU A 32 9.28 0.38 -8.47
CA LEU A 32 9.82 1.65 -8.01
C LEU A 32 9.47 1.94 -6.53
N GLN A 33 8.31 1.49 -6.05
CA GLN A 33 7.95 1.52 -4.64
C GLN A 33 8.93 0.69 -3.79
N LEU A 34 9.25 -0.54 -4.22
CA LEU A 34 10.24 -1.38 -3.54
C LEU A 34 11.64 -0.78 -3.60
N TRP A 35 12.04 -0.21 -4.73
CA TRP A 35 13.33 0.49 -4.84
C TRP A 35 13.41 1.72 -3.93
N ALA A 36 12.35 2.53 -3.84
CA ALA A 36 12.25 3.69 -2.96
C ALA A 36 12.42 3.32 -1.47
N SER A 37 12.10 2.09 -1.08
CA SER A 37 12.28 1.60 0.29
C SER A 37 13.74 1.59 0.75
N ARG A 38 14.69 1.42 -0.19
CA ARG A 38 16.15 1.47 0.09
C ARG A 38 16.60 2.82 0.61
N PHE A 39 15.81 3.86 0.37
CA PHE A 39 16.08 5.24 0.77
C PHE A 39 15.12 5.72 1.87
N GLY A 40 14.24 4.85 2.39
CA GLY A 40 13.19 5.25 3.33
C GLY A 40 12.16 6.20 2.72
N LYS A 41 11.94 6.13 1.39
CA LYS A 41 11.07 7.06 0.64
C LYS A 41 9.79 6.41 0.10
N THR A 42 9.48 5.17 0.47
CA THR A 42 8.31 4.43 -0.03
C THR A 42 7.01 5.20 0.11
N GLU A 43 6.72 5.69 1.32
CA GLU A 43 5.45 6.36 1.63
C GLU A 43 5.31 7.68 0.87
N VAL A 44 6.33 8.54 0.96
CA VAL A 44 6.35 9.83 0.25
C VAL A 44 6.24 9.63 -1.27
N PHE A 45 6.90 8.61 -1.83
CA PHE A 45 6.78 8.27 -3.24
C PHE A 45 5.35 7.84 -3.62
N MET A 46 4.73 6.96 -2.83
CA MET A 46 3.37 6.50 -3.10
C MET A 46 2.32 7.59 -2.92
N ASP A 47 2.51 8.52 -1.97
CA ASP A 47 1.66 9.70 -1.83
C ASP A 47 1.75 10.60 -3.07
N GLU A 48 2.97 10.91 -3.52
CA GLU A 48 3.18 11.73 -4.72
C GLU A 48 2.65 11.06 -5.98
N LEU A 49 2.82 9.74 -6.11
CA LEU A 49 2.25 8.96 -7.21
C LEU A 49 0.72 8.93 -7.14
N GLY A 50 0.16 8.75 -5.94
CA GLY A 50 -1.28 8.73 -5.67
C GLY A 50 -1.95 10.03 -6.08
N LYS A 51 -1.44 11.19 -5.65
CA LYS A 51 -1.95 12.51 -6.06
C LYS A 51 -1.98 12.65 -7.58
N ARG A 52 -0.90 12.25 -8.26
CA ARG A 52 -0.81 12.31 -9.73
C ARG A 52 -1.86 11.42 -10.40
N HIS A 53 -2.01 10.20 -9.90
CA HIS A 53 -2.92 9.21 -10.46
C HIS A 53 -4.38 9.57 -10.23
N PHE A 54 -4.72 9.90 -8.99
CA PHE A 54 -6.09 10.08 -8.57
C PHE A 54 -6.61 11.50 -8.80
N GLU A 55 -5.76 12.53 -8.74
CA GLU A 55 -6.22 13.92 -8.81
C GLU A 55 -5.86 14.61 -10.13
N ASN A 56 -4.78 14.19 -10.80
CA ASN A 56 -4.25 14.88 -12.00
C ASN A 56 -4.37 14.07 -13.30
N ALA A 57 -5.12 12.96 -13.30
CA ALA A 57 -5.24 12.03 -14.41
C ALA A 57 -3.92 11.51 -15.02
N ALA A 58 -2.82 11.54 -14.25
CA ALA A 58 -1.53 11.07 -14.70
C ALA A 58 -1.33 9.61 -14.27
N SER A 59 -1.40 8.67 -15.23
CA SER A 59 -1.39 7.23 -14.94
C SER A 59 -0.18 6.77 -14.13
N ALA A 60 -0.43 6.01 -13.06
CA ALA A 60 0.62 5.36 -12.28
C ALA A 60 1.37 4.26 -13.07
N SER A 61 0.91 3.91 -14.27
CA SER A 61 1.60 2.98 -15.17
C SER A 61 2.45 3.70 -16.23
N ALA A 62 2.41 5.04 -16.27
CA ALA A 62 3.19 5.83 -17.20
C ALA A 62 4.54 6.18 -16.59
N ARG A 63 5.63 5.79 -17.26
CA ARG A 63 7.00 6.06 -16.80
C ARG A 63 7.29 7.55 -16.50
N PRO A 64 6.84 8.53 -17.31
CA PRO A 64 7.01 9.94 -16.96
C PRO A 64 6.36 10.32 -15.62
N THR A 65 5.20 9.75 -15.31
CA THR A 65 4.50 9.98 -14.03
C THR A 65 5.29 9.39 -12.86
N LEU A 66 5.85 8.19 -13.02
CA LEU A 66 6.69 7.54 -12.02
C LEU A 66 7.93 8.38 -11.69
N LEU A 67 8.64 8.86 -12.72
CA LEU A 67 9.84 9.69 -12.52
C LEU A 67 9.51 11.04 -11.88
N ALA A 68 8.38 11.66 -12.25
CA ALA A 68 7.91 12.90 -11.64
C ALA A 68 7.49 12.72 -10.16
N ALA A 69 6.93 11.57 -9.80
CA ALA A 69 6.62 11.23 -8.42
C ALA A 69 7.89 10.97 -7.61
N ALA A 70 8.86 10.23 -8.18
CA ALA A 70 10.15 9.98 -7.57
C ALA A 70 10.91 11.29 -7.29
N ALA A 71 10.93 12.22 -8.26
CA ALA A 71 11.52 13.54 -8.10
C ALA A 71 10.91 14.30 -6.90
N ALA A 72 9.58 14.35 -6.83
CA ALA A 72 8.87 15.06 -5.75
C ALA A 72 9.07 14.40 -4.38
N ALA A 73 9.30 13.08 -4.34
CA ALA A 73 9.66 12.36 -3.12
C ALA A 73 11.14 12.54 -2.70
N GLY A 74 11.92 13.29 -3.48
CA GLY A 74 13.35 13.54 -3.23
C GLY A 74 14.28 12.43 -3.70
N LEU A 75 13.82 11.53 -4.58
CA LEU A 75 14.66 10.53 -5.24
C LEU A 75 15.28 11.13 -6.51
N ASN A 76 16.45 10.61 -6.91
CA ASN A 76 17.10 11.03 -8.15
C ASN A 76 16.36 10.43 -9.37
N PRO A 77 15.76 11.24 -10.25
CA PRO A 77 14.99 10.74 -11.39
C PRO A 77 15.83 9.98 -12.41
N ALA A 78 17.10 10.35 -12.60
CA ALA A 78 18.00 9.64 -13.49
C ALA A 78 18.34 8.25 -12.94
N ALA A 79 18.59 8.13 -11.63
CA ALA A 79 18.82 6.84 -10.98
C ALA A 79 17.55 5.96 -11.01
N ALA A 80 16.38 6.55 -10.80
CA ALA A 80 15.10 5.84 -10.93
C ALA A 80 14.87 5.34 -12.37
N ALA A 81 15.19 6.16 -13.38
CA ALA A 81 15.11 5.75 -14.78
C ALA A 81 16.07 4.59 -15.08
N THR A 82 17.34 4.70 -14.67
CA THR A 82 18.33 3.61 -14.83
C THR A 82 17.87 2.32 -14.15
N PHE A 83 17.30 2.41 -12.94
CA PHE A 83 16.73 1.24 -12.27
C PHE A 83 15.58 0.61 -13.09
N LEU A 84 14.66 1.44 -13.59
CA LEU A 84 13.52 0.99 -14.39
C LEU A 84 13.92 0.43 -15.76
N ASP A 85 15.13 0.72 -16.26
CA ASP A 85 15.69 0.12 -17.48
C ASP A 85 16.22 -1.31 -17.28
N THR A 86 16.23 -1.81 -16.04
CA THR A 86 16.60 -3.20 -15.72
C THR A 86 15.36 -4.05 -15.40
N ASP A 87 15.57 -5.35 -15.12
CA ASP A 87 14.54 -6.26 -14.58
C ASP A 87 14.60 -6.41 -13.05
N GLU A 88 15.42 -5.61 -12.37
CA GLU A 88 15.59 -5.70 -10.93
C GLU A 88 14.25 -5.53 -10.18
N LEU A 89 13.95 -6.40 -9.21
CA LEU A 89 12.68 -6.45 -8.45
C LEU A 89 11.44 -6.91 -9.25
N HIS A 90 11.60 -7.32 -10.51
CA HIS A 90 10.48 -7.79 -11.33
C HIS A 90 9.84 -9.06 -10.76
N ASP A 91 10.66 -10.06 -10.43
CA ASP A 91 10.19 -11.35 -9.94
C ASP A 91 9.57 -11.24 -8.54
N GLU A 92 10.10 -10.36 -7.70
CA GLU A 92 9.57 -10.05 -6.37
C GLU A 92 8.16 -9.44 -6.46
N VAL A 93 7.91 -8.58 -7.45
CA VAL A 93 6.58 -8.01 -7.69
C VAL A 93 5.61 -9.07 -8.18
N TRP A 94 6.04 -9.96 -9.08
CA TRP A 94 5.20 -11.08 -9.53
C TRP A 94 4.94 -12.10 -8.43
N PHE A 95 5.90 -12.37 -7.58
CA PHE A 95 5.73 -13.22 -6.40
C PHE A 95 4.66 -12.65 -5.47
N SER A 96 4.69 -11.34 -5.21
CA SER A 96 3.64 -10.64 -4.45
C SER A 96 2.25 -10.78 -5.11
N TYR A 97 2.13 -10.57 -6.43
CA TYR A 97 0.84 -10.73 -7.11
C TYR A 97 0.34 -12.18 -7.18
N GLY A 98 1.25 -13.15 -7.36
CA GLY A 98 0.92 -14.55 -7.58
C GLY A 98 0.74 -15.33 -6.28
N ASP A 99 1.79 -15.42 -5.49
CA ASP A 99 1.85 -16.29 -4.32
C ASP A 99 1.13 -15.67 -3.12
N THR A 100 1.37 -14.39 -2.88
CA THR A 100 0.82 -13.68 -1.72
C THR A 100 -0.66 -13.34 -1.92
N ILE A 101 -1.04 -12.72 -3.05
CA ILE A 101 -2.43 -12.29 -3.25
C ILE A 101 -3.34 -13.46 -3.63
N ARG A 102 -3.00 -14.22 -4.68
CA ARG A 102 -3.88 -15.32 -5.15
C ARG A 102 -3.79 -16.55 -4.24
N GLY A 103 -2.58 -16.94 -3.84
CA GLY A 103 -2.36 -18.11 -2.99
C GLY A 103 -3.08 -18.02 -1.64
N MET A 104 -3.25 -16.81 -1.10
CA MET A 104 -3.97 -16.59 0.16
C MET A 104 -5.42 -16.14 0.02
N GLY A 105 -5.99 -16.14 -1.19
CA GLY A 105 -7.37 -15.74 -1.41
C GLY A 105 -7.66 -14.25 -1.16
N ILE A 106 -6.64 -13.38 -1.22
CA ILE A 106 -6.84 -11.93 -1.16
C ILE A 106 -7.47 -11.48 -2.48
N SER A 107 -8.74 -11.12 -2.43
CA SER A 107 -9.53 -10.71 -3.61
C SER A 107 -9.78 -9.20 -3.69
N SER A 108 -9.37 -8.43 -2.67
CA SER A 108 -9.55 -6.98 -2.62
C SER A 108 -8.42 -6.29 -1.85
N ILE A 109 -7.98 -5.14 -2.35
CA ILE A 109 -7.07 -4.22 -1.66
C ILE A 109 -7.81 -2.92 -1.27
N PRO A 110 -7.38 -2.21 -0.22
CA PRO A 110 -6.31 -2.57 0.71
C PRO A 110 -6.73 -3.72 1.66
N LEU A 111 -5.75 -4.51 2.11
CA LEU A 111 -5.89 -5.47 3.20
C LEU A 111 -4.87 -5.10 4.27
N PHE A 112 -5.34 -4.91 5.50
CA PHE A 112 -4.48 -4.66 6.64
C PHE A 112 -4.44 -5.91 7.51
N ILE A 113 -3.23 -6.30 7.93
CA ILE A 113 -3.02 -7.45 8.82
C ILE A 113 -2.24 -6.95 10.03
N PHE A 114 -2.85 -7.10 11.21
CA PHE A 114 -2.28 -6.70 12.49
C PHE A 114 -2.02 -7.94 13.33
N SER A 115 -0.77 -8.12 13.76
CA SER A 115 -0.35 -9.24 14.60
C SER A 115 0.20 -8.72 15.92
N THR A 116 -0.23 -9.31 17.03
CA THR A 116 0.28 -8.95 18.37
C THR A 116 1.63 -9.61 18.69
N HIS A 117 2.09 -10.54 17.84
CA HIS A 117 3.34 -11.27 18.00
C HIS A 117 4.27 -11.08 16.77
N PRO A 118 5.60 -11.00 16.96
CA PRO A 118 6.56 -10.88 15.85
C PRO A 118 6.44 -12.00 14.81
N ASP A 119 6.19 -13.24 15.23
CA ASP A 119 5.96 -14.40 14.35
C ASP A 119 4.49 -14.58 13.91
N GLY A 120 3.61 -13.60 14.17
CA GLY A 120 2.17 -13.71 13.91
C GLY A 120 1.76 -13.37 12.48
N GLY A 121 0.59 -13.89 12.09
CA GLY A 121 -0.06 -13.63 10.81
C GLY A 121 0.28 -14.64 9.70
N PRO A 122 -0.43 -14.56 8.57
CA PRO A 122 -0.41 -15.57 7.51
C PRO A 122 0.89 -15.58 6.71
N PHE A 123 1.67 -14.51 6.79
CA PHE A 123 2.97 -14.38 6.13
C PHE A 123 4.16 -14.80 7.01
N ARG A 124 3.89 -15.32 8.21
CA ARG A 124 4.88 -15.75 9.20
C ARG A 124 4.44 -17.10 9.78
N LYS A 125 4.82 -17.43 11.03
CA LYS A 125 4.49 -18.72 11.67
C LYS A 125 3.05 -18.80 12.17
N GLY A 126 2.26 -17.74 12.05
CA GLY A 126 0.87 -17.71 12.52
C GLY A 126 0.72 -17.76 14.04
N THR A 127 1.71 -17.27 14.80
CA THR A 127 1.64 -17.27 16.27
C THR A 127 0.90 -16.06 16.83
N GLY A 128 0.35 -16.21 18.04
CA GLY A 128 -0.37 -15.13 18.70
C GLY A 128 -1.66 -14.75 17.99
N ARG A 129 -2.23 -13.59 18.36
CA ARG A 129 -3.47 -13.09 17.77
C ARG A 129 -3.16 -12.30 16.51
N THR A 130 -3.93 -12.57 15.46
CA THR A 130 -3.92 -11.79 14.22
C THR A 130 -5.33 -11.32 13.87
N VAL A 131 -5.45 -10.06 13.46
CA VAL A 131 -6.68 -9.47 12.94
C VAL A 131 -6.44 -9.03 11.50
N MET A 132 -7.39 -9.33 10.62
CA MET A 132 -7.39 -8.89 9.22
C MET A 132 -8.53 -7.90 9.01
N HIS A 133 -8.25 -6.80 8.33
CA HIS A 133 -9.25 -5.78 8.01
C HIS A 133 -9.18 -5.45 6.52
N SER A 134 -10.27 -5.74 5.79
CA SER A 134 -10.37 -5.49 4.35
C SER A 134 -10.98 -4.11 4.06
N GLY A 135 -10.44 -3.43 3.05
CA GLY A 135 -10.95 -2.15 2.57
C GLY A 135 -10.49 -0.94 3.38
N SER A 136 -10.87 0.24 2.87
CA SER A 136 -10.48 1.55 3.39
C SER A 136 -11.41 2.01 4.53
N GLY A 137 -11.45 1.24 5.61
CA GLY A 137 -12.29 1.50 6.79
C GLY A 137 -12.15 2.90 7.39
N SER A 138 -13.05 3.25 8.29
CA SER A 138 -13.05 4.53 9.00
C SER A 138 -11.98 4.59 10.10
N ARG A 139 -11.61 5.81 10.49
CA ARG A 139 -10.71 6.03 11.64
C ARG A 139 -11.19 5.32 12.90
N ASP A 140 -12.49 5.34 13.17
CA ASP A 140 -13.06 4.79 14.39
C ASP A 140 -13.04 3.24 14.35
N GLU A 141 -13.21 2.62 13.18
CA GLU A 141 -13.03 1.17 13.00
C GLU A 141 -11.58 0.74 13.26
N PHE A 142 -10.61 1.48 12.71
CA PHE A 142 -9.19 1.20 12.97
C PHE A 142 -8.80 1.46 14.43
N LEU A 143 -9.34 2.51 15.06
CA LEU A 143 -9.10 2.80 16.47
C LEU A 143 -9.60 1.65 17.36
N ALA A 144 -10.82 1.18 17.16
CA ALA A 144 -11.38 0.05 17.90
C ALA A 144 -10.54 -1.23 17.72
N LEU A 145 -10.03 -1.47 16.50
CA LEU A 145 -9.12 -2.58 16.23
C LEU A 145 -7.83 -2.46 17.04
N PHE A 146 -7.21 -1.27 17.07
CA PHE A 146 -5.99 -1.05 17.83
C PHE A 146 -6.20 -1.17 19.34
N GLU A 147 -7.30 -0.64 19.87
CA GLU A 147 -7.65 -0.75 21.29
C GLU A 147 -7.84 -2.21 21.72
N ASP A 148 -8.52 -3.02 20.89
CA ASP A 148 -8.70 -4.45 21.15
C ASP A 148 -7.38 -5.23 21.07
N ALA A 149 -6.54 -4.95 20.07
CA ALA A 149 -5.21 -5.55 19.95
C ALA A 149 -4.32 -5.21 21.15
N TRP A 150 -4.34 -3.95 21.60
CA TRP A 150 -3.61 -3.48 22.76
C TRP A 150 -4.10 -4.14 24.07
N ALA A 151 -5.42 -4.22 24.27
CA ALA A 151 -5.99 -4.87 25.43
C ALA A 151 -5.65 -6.37 25.48
N ALA A 152 -5.59 -7.05 24.33
CA ALA A 152 -5.15 -8.44 24.24
C ALA A 152 -3.68 -8.59 24.64
N GLN A 153 -2.79 -7.73 24.13
CA GLN A 153 -1.37 -7.78 24.46
C GLN A 153 -1.11 -7.56 25.97
N LYS A 154 -1.86 -6.65 26.60
CA LYS A 154 -1.78 -6.44 28.06
C LYS A 154 -2.15 -7.69 28.86
N ARG A 155 -3.24 -8.37 28.48
CA ARG A 155 -3.67 -9.63 29.10
C ARG A 155 -2.59 -10.71 28.96
N ASP A 156 -2.03 -10.87 27.75
CA ASP A 156 -1.00 -11.88 27.47
C ASP A 156 0.32 -11.58 28.23
N ALA A 157 0.61 -10.31 28.49
CA ALA A 157 1.77 -9.88 29.28
C ALA A 157 1.56 -9.94 30.81
N GLY A 158 0.39 -10.35 31.29
CA GLY A 158 0.05 -10.35 32.72
C GLY A 158 -0.08 -8.96 33.33
N LEU A 159 -0.19 -7.92 32.50
CA LEU A 159 -0.42 -6.54 32.92
C LEU A 159 -1.94 -6.32 32.92
N GLY A 160 -2.57 -6.40 34.10
CA GLY A 160 -4.02 -6.31 34.26
C GLY A 160 -4.67 -5.06 33.64
N VAL A 161 -5.97 -5.18 33.33
CA VAL A 161 -6.84 -4.12 32.80
C VAL A 161 -7.08 -3.03 33.85
#